data_AF-A0A160PRY7-F1
#
_entry.id   AF-A0A160PRY7-F1
#
_cell.length_a   1.000
_cell.length_b   1.000
_cell.length_c   1.000
_cell.angle_alpha   90.00
_cell.angle_beta   90.00
_cell.angle_gamma   90.00
#
_symmetry.space_group_name_H-M   'P 1'
#
loop_
_entity.id
_entity.type
_entity.pdbx_description
1 polymer ?
#
loop_
_entity_poly.entity_id
_entity_poly.type
_entity_poly.pdbx_seq_one_letter_code
_entity_poly.pdbx_strand_id
1 'polypeptide(L)' 'MLARMGLNYRKIIKTGKDSWLNVSKSGVSGSKRIGPVTINSRGGISVKLPGGLNYRGRWKK' A
#
# COMPACT_ATOMS: atom_id res chain seq x y z
N MET A 1 -19.42 8.69 -5.74
CA MET A 1 -18.31 8.67 -6.71
C MET A 1 -18.55 7.50 -7.67
N LEU A 2 -18.77 7.82 -8.94
CA LEU A 2 -19.33 6.91 -9.94
C LEU A 2 -18.49 5.64 -10.14
N ALA A 3 -19.07 4.48 -9.87
CA ALA A 3 -18.53 3.21 -10.32
C ALA A 3 -18.68 3.14 -11.85
N ARG A 4 -17.63 3.54 -12.59
CA ARG A 4 -17.49 3.07 -13.97
C ARG A 4 -17.27 1.56 -13.90
N MET A 5 -18.35 0.80 -14.05
CA MET A 5 -18.36 -0.66 -14.11
C MET A 5 -17.68 -1.15 -15.40
N GLY A 6 -16.35 -1.04 -15.45
CA GLY A 6 -15.49 -1.60 -16.49
C GLY A 6 -14.34 -2.39 -15.87
N LEU A 7 -13.58 -3.09 -16.70
CA LEU A 7 -12.43 -3.89 -16.27
C LEU A 7 -11.43 -3.03 -15.46
N ASN A 8 -11.18 -3.43 -14.22
CA ASN A 8 -10.21 -2.78 -13.34
C ASN A 8 -8.85 -3.46 -13.47
N TYR A 9 -7.87 -2.74 -14.02
CA TYR A 9 -6.50 -3.22 -14.07
C TYR A 9 -5.78 -2.91 -12.76
N ARG A 10 -5.38 -3.98 -12.05
CA ARG A 10 -4.49 -3.92 -10.90
C ARG A 10 -3.48 -5.05 -10.96
N LYS A 11 -2.19 -4.71 -10.85
CA LYS A 11 -1.09 -5.67 -10.81
C LYS A 11 -0.19 -5.37 -9.63
N ILE A 12 0.25 -6.41 -8.92
CA ILE A 12 1.26 -6.32 -7.87
C ILE A 12 2.56 -6.93 -8.42
N ILE A 13 3.65 -6.18 -8.34
CA ILE A 13 4.99 -6.63 -8.73
C ILE A 13 5.83 -6.68 -7.46
N LYS A 14 6.32 -7.85 -7.07
CA LYS A 14 7.25 -7.99 -5.95
C LYS A 14 8.62 -7.50 -6.41
N THR A 15 9.15 -6.46 -5.79
CA THR A 15 10.50 -5.92 -6.07
C THR A 15 11.54 -6.48 -5.11
N GLY A 16 11.10 -7.11 -4.02
CA GLY A 16 11.94 -7.79 -3.05
C GLY A 16 11.08 -8.56 -2.04
N LYS A 17 11.72 -9.15 -1.03
CA LYS A 17 11.04 -9.92 0.02
C LYS A 17 9.98 -9.11 0.76
N ASP A 18 10.28 -7.85 1.04
CA ASP A 18 9.44 -6.94 1.84
C ASP A 18 8.97 -5.71 1.06
N SER A 19 9.09 -5.70 -0.26
CA SER A 19 8.74 -4.54 -1.10
C SER A 19 7.97 -4.94 -2.35
N TRP A 20 6.96 -4.16 -2.69
CA TRP A 20 6.14 -4.38 -3.88
C TRP A 20 5.67 -3.07 -4.49
N LEU A 21 5.44 -3.10 -5.80
CA LEU A 21 4.80 -2.04 -6.55
C LEU A 21 3.35 -2.45 -6.85
N ASN A 22 2.43 -1.52 -6.63
CA ASN A 22 1.04 -1.61 -7.03
C ASN A 22 0.88 -0.77 -8.31
N VAL A 23 0.68 -1.45 -9.42
CA VAL A 23 0.42 -0.84 -10.72
C VAL A 23 -1.09 -0.89 -10.97
N SER A 24 -1.65 0.25 -11.38
CA SER A 24 -3.07 0.37 -11.70
C SER A 24 -3.25 1.36 -12.84
N LYS A 25 -4.45 1.40 -13.44
CA LYS A 25 -4.76 2.36 -14.51
C LYS A 25 -4.50 3.83 -14.10
N SER A 26 -4.69 4.17 -12.82
CA SER A 26 -4.47 5.50 -12.28
C SER A 26 -3.03 5.79 -11.85
N GLY A 27 -2.11 4.83 -12.00
CA GLY A 27 -0.69 5.00 -11.74
C GLY A 27 -0.07 3.92 -10.86
N VAL A 28 1.18 4.16 -10.47
CA VAL A 28 2.05 3.23 -9.75
C VAL A 28 2.31 3.73 -8.33
N SER A 29 2.35 2.81 -7.35
CA SER A 29 2.77 3.13 -5.99
C SER A 29 3.61 2.02 -5.38
N GLY A 30 4.67 2.40 -4.69
CA GLY A 30 5.54 1.47 -3.98
C GLY A 30 5.13 1.30 -2.53
N SER A 31 5.35 0.11 -1.99
CA SER A 31 5.21 -0.20 -0.56
C SER A 31 6.41 -1.01 -0.10
N LYS A 32 6.87 -0.71 1.11
CA LYS A 32 7.97 -1.44 1.76
C LYS A 32 7.60 -1.72 3.21
N ARG A 33 7.85 -2.95 3.64
CA ARG A 33 7.76 -3.38 5.03
C ARG A 33 9.17 -3.38 5.64
N ILE A 34 9.27 -2.89 6.86
CA ILE A 34 10.48 -2.84 7.68
C ILE A 34 10.05 -3.26 9.08
N GLY A 35 10.24 -4.53 9.42
CA GLY A 35 9.76 -5.12 10.66
C GLY A 35 8.23 -4.99 10.82
N PRO A 36 7.71 -4.45 11.94
CA PRO A 36 6.29 -4.24 12.15
C PRO A 36 5.72 -3.06 11.34
N VAL A 37 6.57 -2.26 10.71
CA VAL A 37 6.17 -1.03 10.01
C VAL A 37 6.03 -1.31 8.51
N THR A 38 5.00 -0.79 7.89
CA THR A 38 4.83 -0.75 6.43
C THR A 38 4.58 0.69 6.01
N ILE A 39 5.40 1.18 5.08
CA ILE A 39 5.25 2.50 4.47
C ILE A 39 4.91 2.34 2.99
N ASN A 40 4.19 3.32 2.44
CA ASN A 40 3.94 3.39 1.01
C ASN A 40 4.21 4.80 0.46
N SER A 41 4.51 4.84 -0.84
CA SER A 41 4.83 6.09 -1.54
C SER A 41 3.65 7.06 -1.66
N ARG A 42 2.43 6.61 -1.34
CA ARG A 42 1.22 7.46 -1.23
C ARG A 42 1.08 8.13 0.13
N GLY A 43 2.09 7.99 0.99
CA GLY A 43 2.16 8.64 2.29
C GLY A 43 1.39 7.94 3.39
N GLY A 44 1.13 6.64 3.26
CA GLY A 44 0.54 5.83 4.33
C GLY A 44 1.58 5.08 5.15
N ILE A 45 1.35 5.01 6.45
CA ILE A 45 2.09 4.20 7.42
C ILE A 45 1.14 3.21 8.11
N SER A 46 1.61 1.99 8.33
CA SER A 46 0.93 0.97 9.12
C SER A 46 1.94 0.35 10.08
N VAL A 47 1.63 0.29 11.36
CA VAL A 47 2.48 -0.32 12.37
C VAL A 47 1.71 -1.44 13.06
N LYS A 48 2.26 -2.66 13.02
CA LYS A 48 1.78 -3.79 13.81
C LYS A 48 2.28 -3.64 15.23
N LEU A 49 1.35 -3.51 16.17
CA LEU A 49 1.65 -3.39 17.60
C LEU A 49 1.44 -4.75 18.28
N PRO A 50 2.05 -4.97 19.45
CA PRO A 50 1.78 -6.15 20.27
C PRO A 50 0.29 -6.27 20.64
N GLY A 51 -0.14 -7.48 20.98
CA GLY A 51 -1.54 -7.73 21.38
C GLY A 51 -2.54 -7.67 20.22
N GLY A 52 -2.08 -7.79 18.96
CA GLY A 52 -2.95 -7.78 17.77
C GLY A 52 -3.37 -6.38 17.31
N LEU A 53 -2.91 -5.33 17.98
CA LEU A 53 -3.23 -3.95 17.66
C LEU A 53 -2.54 -3.51 16.35
N ASN A 54 -3.18 -2.61 15.61
CA ASN A 54 -2.63 -2.05 14.37
C ASN A 54 -2.85 -0.54 14.34
N TYR A 55 -1.77 0.22 14.26
CA TYR A 55 -1.83 1.65 13.98
C TYR A 55 -1.79 1.87 12.47
N ARG A 56 -2.64 2.77 11.97
CA ARG A 56 -2.65 3.20 10.57
C ARG A 56 -2.72 4.71 10.52
N GLY A 57 -1.71 5.32 9.90
CA GLY A 57 -1.61 6.76 9.72
C GLY A 57 -1.38 7.13 8.26
N ARG A 58 -1.55 8.41 7.94
CA ARG A 58 -1.16 9.00 6.66
C ARG A 58 -0.53 10.36 6.91
N TRP A 59 0.62 10.62 6.28
CA TRP A 59 1.27 11.94 6.29
C TRP A 59 1.02 12.73 5.00
N LYS A 60 0.47 12.08 3.97
CA LYS A 60 0.09 12.71 2.71
C LYS A 60 -1.40 12.45 2.43
N LYS A 61 -2.12 13.53 2.11
CA LYS A 61 -3.57 13.54 1.81
C LYS A 61 -3.82 12.85 0.47
#